data_AF-A0A3Q0J1E9-F1
#
_entry.id   AF-A0A3Q0J1E9-F1
#
_cell.length_a   1.000
_cell.length_b   1.000
_cell.length_c   1.000
_cell.angle_alpha   90.00
_cell.angle_beta   90.00
_cell.angle_gamma   90.00
#
_symmetry.space_group_name_H-M   'P 1'
#
loop_
_entity.id
_entity.type
_entity.pdbx_description
1 polymer ?
#
loop_
_entity_poly.entity_id
_entity_poly.type
_entity_poly.pdbx_seq_one_letter_code
_entity_poly.pdbx_strand_id
1 'polypeptide(L)'
;MAVNFLSPANGKPVWIVSDMRRKSDLAWFQQHYSGVCRTVRIVCEDAIRVQRGWVFTQGIDDAETECDLDELPISDWTSLVKNNGTLQDISDQLQDIVNTATNCINSTS
;
A
#
# COMPACT_ATOMS: atom_id res chain seq x y z
N MET A 1 -3.74 15.79 9.21
CA MET A 1 -4.02 15.15 10.50
C MET A 1 -2.77 14.34 10.84
N ALA A 2 -1.98 14.76 11.83
CA ALA A 2 -0.86 13.94 12.28
C ALA A 2 -1.46 12.73 13.00
N VAL A 3 -1.26 11.53 12.45
CA VAL A 3 -1.67 10.30 13.12
C VAL A 3 -0.81 10.19 14.37
N ASN A 4 -1.37 10.54 15.53
CA ASN A 4 -0.72 10.32 16.80
C ASN A 4 -0.59 8.80 16.98
N PHE A 5 0.60 8.26 16.71
CA PHE A 5 0.99 6.89 17.00
C PHE A 5 1.06 6.69 18.53
N LEU A 6 -0.07 6.76 19.22
CA LEU A 6 -0.23 6.29 20.59
C LEU A 6 -0.84 4.90 20.53
N SER A 7 -0.04 3.89 20.19
CA SER A 7 -0.47 2.50 19.98
C SER A 7 0.69 1.50 20.20
N PRO A 8 0.42 0.21 20.50
CA PRO A 8 1.40 -0.86 20.81
C PRO A 8 2.49 -1.16 19.74
N ALA A 9 2.55 -0.39 18.66
CA ALA A 9 3.60 -0.46 17.65
C ALA A 9 4.97 0.05 18.15
N ASN A 10 5.00 0.76 19.28
CA ASN A 10 6.25 1.29 19.82
C ASN A 10 7.21 0.11 20.16
N GLY A 11 8.39 0.10 19.52
CA GLY A 11 9.37 -0.98 19.64
C GLY A 11 9.22 -2.14 18.64
N LYS A 12 8.30 -2.08 17.68
CA LYS A 12 8.25 -3.03 16.56
C LYS A 12 9.19 -2.59 15.43
N PRO A 13 9.95 -3.51 14.81
CA PRO A 13 10.89 -3.18 13.73
C PRO A 13 10.20 -2.91 12.38
N VAL A 14 8.93 -3.29 12.22
CA VAL A 14 8.14 -3.12 10.99
C VAL A 14 6.79 -2.54 11.33
N TRP A 15 6.41 -1.47 10.61
CA TRP A 15 5.09 -0.85 10.71
C TRP A 15 4.36 -0.95 9.37
N ILE A 16 3.08 -1.31 9.41
CA ILE A 16 2.22 -1.41 8.23
C ILE A 16 1.12 -0.37 8.35
N VAL A 17 1.04 0.52 7.37
CA VAL A 17 -0.03 1.51 7.23
C VAL A 17 -0.91 1.05 6.08
N SER A 18 -2.03 0.40 6.39
CA SER A 18 -2.85 -0.31 5.40
C SER A 18 -3.91 0.55 4.71
N ASP A 19 -4.32 1.66 5.32
CA ASP A 19 -5.45 2.48 4.84
C ASP A 19 -4.99 3.90 4.47
N MET A 20 -3.99 3.97 3.59
CA MET A 20 -3.51 5.24 3.06
C MET A 20 -4.40 5.68 1.90
N ARG A 21 -4.99 6.86 2.02
CA ARG A 21 -5.99 7.38 1.06
C ARG A 21 -5.62 8.72 0.43
N ARG A 22 -4.57 9.39 0.92
CA ARG A 22 -4.24 10.77 0.49
C ARG A 22 -2.80 10.91 0.02
N LYS A 23 -2.58 11.70 -1.04
CA LYS A 23 -1.24 12.07 -1.53
C LYS A 23 -0.40 12.73 -0.42
N SER A 24 -1.03 13.53 0.44
CA SER A 24 -0.36 14.18 1.57
C SER A 24 0.20 13.19 2.59
N ASP A 25 -0.52 12.10 2.85
CA ASP A 25 -0.07 11.08 3.80
C ASP A 25 1.14 10.35 3.22
N LEU A 26 1.07 9.96 1.94
CA LEU A 26 2.17 9.33 1.20
C LEU A 26 3.44 10.19 1.22
N ALA A 27 3.31 11.47 0.84
CA ALA A 27 4.42 12.41 0.81
C ALA A 27 5.04 12.60 2.21
N TRP A 28 4.21 12.67 3.25
CA TRP A 28 4.68 12.81 4.63
C TRP A 28 5.51 11.60 5.06
N PHE A 29 5.06 10.37 4.80
CA PHE A 29 5.82 9.16 5.15
C PHE A 29 7.13 9.04 4.36
N GLN A 30 7.09 9.31 3.06
CA GLN A 30 8.29 9.28 2.21
C GLN A 30 9.33 10.30 2.67
N GLN A 31 8.89 11.49 3.11
CA GLN A 31 9.78 12.53 3.62
C GLN A 31 10.37 12.20 5.00
N HIS A 32 9.55 11.72 5.95
CA HIS A 32 9.98 11.53 7.34
C HIS A 32 10.67 10.19 7.61
N TYR A 33 10.40 9.18 6.77
CA TYR A 33 10.99 7.84 6.86
C TYR A 33 11.78 7.49 5.60
N SER A 34 12.40 8.50 4.97
CA SER A 34 13.20 8.32 3.75
C SER A 34 14.25 7.22 3.94
N GLY A 35 14.34 6.31 2.97
CA GLY A 35 15.29 5.18 2.99
C GLY A 35 14.72 3.87 3.57
N VAL A 36 13.82 3.96 4.56
CA VAL A 36 13.17 2.79 5.19
C VAL A 36 11.68 2.66 4.85
N CYS A 37 11.05 3.73 4.37
CA CYS A 37 9.69 3.69 3.84
C CYS A 37 9.66 2.89 2.54
N ARG A 38 8.68 1.99 2.43
CA ARG A 38 8.36 1.20 1.23
C ARG A 38 6.88 1.35 0.95
N THR A 39 6.54 1.76 -0.26
CA THR A 39 5.17 2.02 -0.68
C THR A 39 4.68 0.88 -1.56
N VAL A 40 3.53 0.30 -1.21
CA VAL A 40 2.96 -0.84 -1.93
C VAL A 40 1.60 -0.44 -2.49
N ARG A 41 1.42 -0.57 -3.80
CA ARG A 41 0.13 -0.37 -4.46
C ARG A 41 -0.45 -1.72 -4.87
N ILE A 42 -1.66 -2.01 -4.41
CA ILE A 42 -2.42 -3.16 -4.89
C ILE A 42 -3.36 -2.67 -5.98
N VAL A 43 -3.31 -3.31 -7.15
CA VAL A 43 -4.19 -3.00 -8.29
C VAL A 43 -4.96 -4.25 -8.70
N CYS A 44 -6.18 -4.05 -9.17
CA CYS A 44 -7.02 -5.11 -9.72
C CYS A 44 -7.78 -4.56 -10.91
N GLU A 45 -7.87 -5.33 -11.99
CA GLU A 45 -8.70 -4.97 -13.14
C GLU A 45 -10.18 -4.93 -12.74
N ASP A 46 -10.90 -3.91 -13.19
CA ASP A 46 -12.32 -3.74 -12.88
C ASP A 46 -13.16 -4.95 -13.28
N ALA A 47 -12.85 -5.59 -14.41
CA ALA A 47 -13.54 -6.81 -14.84
C ALA A 47 -13.46 -7.94 -13.78
N ILE A 48 -12.31 -8.07 -13.11
CA ILE A 48 -12.08 -9.08 -12.06
C ILE A 48 -12.74 -8.66 -10.76
N ARG A 49 -12.72 -7.36 -10.43
CA ARG A 49 -13.46 -6.80 -9.29
C ARG A 49 -14.96 -7.08 -9.44
N VAL A 50 -15.52 -6.86 -10.64
CA VAL A 50 -16.92 -7.14 -10.96
C VAL A 50 -17.24 -8.64 -10.81
N GLN A 51 -16.35 -9.53 -11.28
CA GLN A 51 -16.52 -10.98 -11.06
C GLN A 51 -16.56 -11.36 -9.57
N ARG A 52 -15.90 -10.58 -8.71
CA ARG A 52 -15.89 -10.75 -7.24
C ARG A 52 -17.05 -10.03 -6.54
N GLY A 53 -17.99 -9.46 -7.30
CA GLY A 53 -19.18 -8.80 -6.78
C GLY A 53 -19.02 -7.31 -6.49
N TRP A 54 -17.91 -6.68 -6.93
CA TRP A 54 -17.82 -5.21 -6.90
C TRP A 54 -18.81 -4.62 -7.91
N VAL A 55 -19.57 -3.62 -7.45
CA VAL A 55 -20.48 -2.83 -8.27
C VAL A 55 -20.04 -1.39 -8.13
N PHE A 56 -19.61 -0.78 -9.23
CA PHE A 56 -19.25 0.63 -9.26
C PHE A 56 -20.42 1.48 -8.77
N THR A 57 -20.17 2.29 -7.75
CA THR A 57 -21.12 3.18 -7.12
C THR A 57 -20.63 4.61 -7.27
N GLN A 58 -21.29 5.35 -8.16
CA GLN A 58 -21.03 6.77 -8.38
C GLN A 58 -21.21 7.57 -7.09
N GLY A 59 -20.31 8.51 -6.82
CA GLY A 59 -20.20 9.28 -5.59
C GLY A 59 -19.50 8.55 -4.44
N ILE A 60 -19.13 7.29 -4.60
CA ILE A 60 -18.32 6.52 -3.64
C ILE A 60 -16.98 6.14 -4.29
N ASP A 61 -17.02 5.33 -5.36
CA ASP A 61 -15.80 4.83 -5.99
C ASP A 61 -15.02 5.91 -6.77
N ASP A 62 -15.69 6.98 -7.21
CA ASP A 62 -15.10 8.13 -7.91
C ASP A 62 -14.93 9.36 -7.00
N ALA A 63 -15.25 9.24 -5.71
CA ALA A 63 -15.03 10.31 -4.76
C ALA A 63 -13.53 10.49 -4.49
N GLU A 64 -13.08 11.74 -4.38
CA GLU A 64 -11.69 12.10 -4.07
C GLU A 64 -11.14 11.37 -2.82
N THR A 65 -12.01 11.06 -1.86
CA THR A 65 -11.66 10.32 -0.64
C THR A 65 -11.21 8.87 -0.88
N GLU A 66 -11.58 8.29 -2.03
CA GLU A 66 -11.24 6.93 -2.44
C GLU A 66 -10.18 6.90 -3.57
N CYS A 67 -10.06 7.96 -4.38
CA CYS A 67 -9.23 7.95 -5.60
C CYS A 67 -8.05 8.95 -5.62
N ASP A 68 -7.77 9.70 -4.55
CA ASP A 68 -6.65 10.68 -4.53
C ASP A 68 -5.29 10.03 -4.87
N LEU A 69 -5.11 8.73 -4.64
CA LEU A 69 -3.86 8.03 -4.98
C LEU A 69 -3.83 7.44 -6.40
N ASP A 70 -4.95 7.45 -7.13
CA ASP A 70 -5.09 6.76 -8.42
C ASP A 70 -4.40 7.50 -9.58
N GLU A 71 -4.26 8.82 -9.44
CA GLU A 71 -3.57 9.67 -10.43
C GLU A 71 -2.05 9.57 -10.35
N LEU A 72 -1.50 8.97 -9.28
CA LEU A 72 -0.06 8.86 -9.12
C LEU A 72 0.51 7.82 -10.09
N PRO A 73 1.64 8.13 -10.75
CA PRO A 73 2.29 7.18 -11.65
C PRO A 73 2.78 5.96 -10.87
N ILE A 74 2.83 4.80 -11.56
CA ILE A 74 3.32 3.54 -10.98
C ILE A 74 4.75 3.71 -10.40
N SER A 75 5.55 4.63 -10.96
CA SER A 75 6.90 4.94 -10.49
C SER A 75 6.98 5.49 -9.07
N ASP A 76 5.88 6.03 -8.52
CA ASP A 76 5.84 6.57 -7.16
C ASP A 76 5.70 5.45 -6.09
N TRP A 77 5.48 4.22 -6.54
CA TRP A 77 5.30 3.05 -5.72
C TRP A 77 6.55 2.17 -5.72
N THR A 78 6.99 1.74 -4.55
CA THR A 78 8.14 0.82 -4.44
C THR A 78 7.80 -0.56 -4.98
N SER A 79 6.55 -1.00 -4.80
CA SER A 79 6.08 -2.29 -5.29
C SER A 79 4.63 -2.19 -5.78
N LEU A 80 4.36 -2.85 -6.90
CA LEU A 80 3.02 -2.99 -7.47
C LEU A 80 2.58 -4.45 -7.35
N VAL A 81 1.49 -4.71 -6.63
CA VAL A 81 0.89 -6.04 -6.48
C VAL A 81 -0.35 -6.11 -7.37
N LYS A 82 -0.36 -7.04 -8.32
CA LYS A 82 -1.50 -7.29 -9.21
C LYS A 82 -2.38 -8.38 -8.63
N ASN A 83 -3.58 -7.99 -8.20
CA ASN A 83 -4.62 -8.88 -7.68
C ASN A 83 -5.55 -9.39 -8.80
N ASN A 84 -4.97 -9.74 -9.94
CA ASN A 84 -5.71 -10.27 -11.10
C ASN A 84 -5.68 -11.80 -11.14
N GLY A 85 -4.67 -12.40 -10.51
CA GLY A 85 -4.42 -13.84 -10.57
C GLY A 85 -5.05 -14.64 -9.45
N THR A 86 -4.45 -15.81 -9.23
CA THR A 86 -4.77 -16.75 -8.16
C THR A 86 -4.22 -16.28 -6.81
N LEU A 87 -4.63 -16.96 -5.73
CA LEU A 87 -4.03 -16.75 -4.41
C LEU A 87 -2.51 -17.03 -4.41
N GLN A 88 -2.05 -17.97 -5.24
CA GLN A 88 -0.62 -18.27 -5.36
C GLN A 88 0.14 -17.08 -5.97
N ASP A 89 -0.38 -16.50 -7.06
CA ASP A 89 0.26 -15.36 -7.72
C ASP A 89 0.40 -14.16 -6.77
N ILE A 90 -0.59 -13.95 -5.90
CA ILE A 90 -0.57 -12.89 -4.88
C ILE A 90 0.43 -13.26 -3.78
N SER A 91 0.41 -14.51 -3.31
CA SER A 91 1.34 -14.99 -2.27
C SER A 91 2.79 -14.80 -2.68
N ASP A 92 3.13 -15.11 -3.93
CA ASP A 92 4.49 -14.97 -4.45
C ASP A 92 4.92 -13.49 -4.47
N GLN A 93 4.05 -12.59 -4.94
CA GLN A 93 4.30 -11.14 -4.93
C GLN A 93 4.44 -10.56 -3.51
N LEU A 94 3.64 -11.06 -2.56
CA LEU A 94 3.73 -10.63 -1.16
C LEU A 94 5.00 -11.16 -0.48
N GLN A 95 5.48 -12.34 -0.86
CA GLN A 95 6.71 -12.90 -0.31
C GLN A 95 7.92 -12.02 -0.64
N ASP A 96 7.96 -11.40 -1.82
CA ASP A 96 9.02 -10.43 -2.18
C ASP A 96 9.03 -9.20 -1.27
N ILE A 97 7.85 -8.71 -0.89
CA ILE A 97 7.70 -7.58 0.05
C ILE A 97 8.20 -7.99 1.45
N VAL A 98 7.82 -9.19 1.91
CA VAL A 98 8.28 -9.73 3.20
C VAL A 98 9.80 -9.92 3.22
N ASN A 99 10.37 -10.44 2.14
CA ASN A 99 11.82 -10.63 2.01
C ASN A 99 12.54 -9.27 2.04
N THR A 100 12.01 -8.28 1.33
CA THR A 100 12.55 -6.91 1.34
C THR A 100 12.54 -6.31 2.74
N ALA A 101 11.42 -6.40 3.46
CA ALA A 101 11.33 -5.92 4.84
C ALA A 101 12.33 -6.65 5.76
N THR A 102 12.41 -7.97 5.65
CA THR A 102 13.35 -8.79 6.44
C THR A 102 14.80 -8.40 6.19
N ASN A 103 15.19 -8.18 4.93
CA ASN A 103 16.54 -7.75 4.57
C ASN A 103 16.87 -6.35 5.11
N CYS A 104 15.91 -5.43 5.09
CA CYS A 104 16.10 -4.09 5.67
C CYS A 104 16.38 -4.16 7.18
N ILE A 105 15.66 -5.01 7.92
CA ILE A 105 15.89 -5.22 9.37
C ILE A 105 17.28 -5.79 9.63
N ASN A 106 17.67 -6.83 8.87
CA ASN A 106 18.96 -7.49 9.05
C ASN A 106 20.15 -6.59 8.66
N SER A 107 19.93 -5.63 7.77
CA SER A 107 20.97 -4.67 7.33
C SER A 107 21.15 -3.50 8.30
N THR A 108 20.26 -3.33 9.29
CA THR A 108 20.35 -2.32 10.35
C THR A 108 20.84 -2.89 11.70
N SER A 109 21.12 -4.20 11.74
CA SER A 109 21.60 -4.94 12.93
C SER A 109 23.11 -5.16 12.90
#